data_AF-I3YX75-F1
#
_entry.id   AF-I3YX75-F1
#
_cell.length_a   1.000
_cell.length_b   1.000
_cell.length_c   1.000
_cell.angle_alpha   90.00
_cell.angle_beta   90.00
_cell.angle_gamma   90.00
#
_symmetry.space_group_name_H-M   'P 1'
#
loop_
_entity.id
_entity.type
_entity.pdbx_description
1 polymer ?
#
loop_
_entity_poly.entity_id
_entity_poly.type
_entity_poly.pdbx_seq_one_letter_code
_entity_poly.pdbx_strand_id
1 'polypeptide(L)'
;MNRTQLFAKHFYNLGLNITCISNQLTENNFYSPNLLKAANHPWEHLLTERQSQKELDNYNWTYATGLGLIAGFDNLHVLDIDGCSNEEFVNDILLLLGLPKYYEWVVKSGSQDGFHIHFYSDILEEIEIDRMCTTYPANEENFGLFEKMELLWNTNVVLPNSIHKSGQKYKFLNTNLPKTKPNYIDIQRFEKIIDLFLNRSKMIVKKPETYIDPPEYTKLIGLEQPSNLISVDLAELNRELLFIFDTETDGLIKGVSFPNIVQISWAIMDFDGIIHRKKTELINSNFDITSKAFEVNRLSPKVIQELGISPEEAFQIIAYDLKYCSTIVAHNIDFDLKILENEFAKYNIDFNFEGIKKFCTMKWGFNQLKTNSNPNPKFPKMTELYEYIFHHKIKQYHNAHSDVVILSKIVKSIITTKSSS
;
A
#
# COMPACT_ATOMS: atom_id res chain seq x y z
N MET A 1 25.17 -16.56 -4.31
CA MET A 1 24.63 -15.23 -4.68
C MET A 1 23.16 -15.19 -4.32
N ASN A 2 22.73 -14.25 -3.48
CA ASN A 2 21.30 -14.10 -3.16
C ASN A 2 20.53 -13.72 -4.44
N ARG A 3 19.28 -14.20 -4.62
CA ARG A 3 18.44 -13.89 -5.78
C ARG A 3 18.29 -12.38 -5.99
N THR A 4 18.20 -11.61 -4.91
CA THR A 4 18.15 -10.14 -4.93
C THR A 4 19.40 -9.54 -5.60
N GLN A 5 20.58 -10.05 -5.27
CA GLN A 5 21.85 -9.61 -5.86
C GLN A 5 21.94 -9.94 -7.37
N LEU A 6 21.39 -11.07 -7.81
CA LEU A 6 21.33 -11.41 -9.24
C LEU A 6 20.45 -10.42 -10.03
N PHE A 7 19.31 -10.03 -9.45
CA PHE A 7 18.44 -9.01 -10.03
C PHE A 7 19.14 -7.65 -10.07
N ALA A 8 19.86 -7.27 -9.01
CA ALA A 8 20.64 -6.04 -8.96
C ALA A 8 21.64 -5.94 -10.11
N LYS A 9 22.44 -7.00 -10.32
CA LYS A 9 23.42 -7.06 -11.41
C LYS A 9 22.76 -6.99 -12.78
N HIS A 10 21.61 -7.63 -12.94
CA HIS A 10 20.85 -7.57 -14.18
C HIS A 10 20.39 -6.14 -14.51
N PHE A 11 19.75 -5.44 -13.56
CA PHE A 11 19.30 -4.06 -13.79
C PHE A 11 20.45 -3.08 -13.96
N TYR A 12 21.53 -3.27 -13.21
CA TYR A 12 22.77 -2.54 -13.41
C TYR A 12 23.26 -2.69 -14.86
N ASN A 13 23.29 -3.90 -15.41
CA ASN A 13 23.70 -4.13 -16.80
C ASN A 13 22.76 -3.49 -17.83
N LEU A 14 21.52 -3.14 -17.47
CA LEU A 14 20.61 -2.35 -18.30
C LEU A 14 20.86 -0.84 -18.25
N GLY A 15 21.87 -0.39 -17.50
CA GLY A 15 22.20 1.03 -17.36
C GLY A 15 21.51 1.74 -16.21
N LEU A 16 20.92 0.99 -15.26
CA LEU A 16 20.18 1.56 -14.12
C LEU A 16 21.03 1.63 -12.85
N ASN A 17 20.82 2.65 -12.02
CA ASN A 17 21.46 2.77 -10.72
C ASN A 17 20.60 2.08 -9.66
N ILE A 18 21.17 1.11 -8.95
CA ILE A 18 20.45 0.21 -8.05
C ILE A 18 20.90 0.43 -6.62
N THR A 19 19.97 0.32 -5.68
CA THR A 19 20.25 0.35 -4.24
C THR A 19 19.89 -0.97 -3.57
N CYS A 20 20.52 -1.26 -2.44
CA CYS A 20 20.19 -2.40 -1.59
C CYS A 20 19.21 -1.97 -0.49
N ILE A 21 18.06 -2.64 -0.40
CA ILE A 21 17.06 -2.42 0.64
C ILE A 21 17.13 -3.59 1.63
N SER A 22 17.12 -3.31 2.93
CA SER A 22 17.10 -4.32 4.00
C SER A 22 16.20 -3.92 5.16
N ASN A 23 15.63 -4.91 5.85
CA ASN A 23 14.88 -4.69 7.09
C ASN A 23 15.78 -4.50 8.32
N GLN A 24 17.01 -4.01 8.13
CA GLN A 24 17.95 -3.72 9.20
C GLN A 24 18.11 -2.21 9.31
N LEU A 25 18.04 -1.71 10.55
CA LEU A 25 18.39 -0.34 10.87
C LEU A 25 19.89 -0.12 10.64
N THR A 26 20.22 0.90 9.87
CA THR A 26 21.57 1.41 9.62
C THR A 26 21.56 2.93 9.76
N GLU A 27 22.74 3.55 9.82
CA GLU A 27 22.86 5.01 9.83
C GLU A 27 22.20 5.70 8.63
N ASN A 28 22.01 4.99 7.51
CA ASN A 28 21.48 5.53 6.25
C ASN A 28 19.96 5.40 6.12
N ASN A 29 19.32 4.58 6.96
CA ASN A 29 17.87 4.37 6.92
C ASN A 29 17.20 4.52 8.29
N PHE A 30 17.95 4.97 9.30
CA PHE A 30 17.47 5.13 10.66
C PHE A 30 16.21 6.01 10.75
N TYR A 31 16.18 7.08 9.97
CA TYR A 31 15.05 8.02 9.89
C TYR A 31 13.99 7.61 8.85
N SER A 32 14.20 6.50 8.14
CA SER A 32 13.21 6.02 7.19
C SER A 32 11.98 5.49 7.93
N PRO A 33 10.76 5.93 7.55
CA PRO A 33 9.53 5.39 8.11
C PRO A 33 9.26 3.95 7.66
N ASN A 34 9.99 3.45 6.66
CA ASN A 34 9.82 2.11 6.14
C ASN A 34 11.15 1.53 5.63
N LEU A 35 11.75 0.66 6.44
CA LEU A 35 12.99 -0.04 6.10
C LEU A 35 12.85 -0.94 4.88
N LEU A 36 11.65 -1.43 4.56
CA LEU A 36 11.38 -2.22 3.36
C LEU A 36 11.29 -1.37 2.08
N LYS A 37 11.46 -0.05 2.18
CA LYS A 37 11.53 0.87 1.03
C LYS A 37 12.82 1.69 0.97
N ALA A 38 13.57 1.80 2.06
CA ALA A 38 14.79 2.62 2.11
C ALA A 38 16.06 1.83 1.78
N ALA A 39 16.96 2.48 1.06
CA ALA A 39 18.31 1.98 0.85
C ALA A 39 19.05 1.89 2.20
N ASN A 40 19.87 0.87 2.39
CA ASN A 40 20.64 0.70 3.62
C ASN A 40 22.04 1.34 3.59
N HIS A 41 22.34 2.06 2.51
CA HIS A 41 23.61 2.73 2.21
C HIS A 41 23.32 4.13 1.60
N PRO A 42 24.30 5.06 1.57
CA PRO A 42 24.17 6.34 0.88
C PRO A 42 23.93 6.12 -0.62
N TRP A 43 23.05 6.91 -1.24
CA TRP A 43 22.68 6.71 -2.65
C TRP A 43 22.44 8.01 -3.41
N GLU A 44 22.45 9.16 -2.74
CA GLU A 44 22.09 10.45 -3.30
C GLU A 44 23.03 10.86 -4.44
N HIS A 45 24.31 10.48 -4.38
CA HIS A 45 25.26 10.69 -5.48
C HIS A 45 24.85 9.97 -6.77
N LEU A 46 24.08 8.88 -6.65
CA LEU A 46 23.56 8.12 -7.80
C LEU A 46 22.46 8.86 -8.57
N LEU A 47 21.98 10.00 -8.08
CA LEU A 47 21.07 10.87 -8.83
C LEU A 47 21.77 11.50 -10.04
N THR A 48 23.04 11.84 -9.86
CA THR A 48 23.85 12.57 -10.86
C THR A 48 24.95 11.72 -11.47
N GLU A 49 25.34 10.63 -10.81
CA GLU A 49 26.49 9.82 -11.19
C GLU A 49 26.10 8.39 -11.54
N ARG A 50 26.75 7.83 -12.57
CA ARG A 50 26.59 6.42 -12.92
C ARG A 50 27.22 5.55 -11.82
N GLN A 51 26.42 4.67 -11.23
CA GLN A 51 26.89 3.69 -10.25
C GLN A 51 28.09 2.90 -10.79
N SER A 52 29.10 2.69 -9.97
CA SER A 52 30.24 1.83 -10.35
C SER A 52 29.96 0.35 -10.02
N GLN A 53 30.54 -0.57 -10.79
CA GLN A 53 30.43 -2.00 -10.50
C GLN A 53 30.99 -2.36 -9.11
N LYS A 54 32.09 -1.70 -8.70
CA LYS A 54 32.73 -1.88 -7.39
C LYS A 54 31.78 -1.51 -6.25
N GLU A 55 31.04 -0.42 -6.40
CA GLU A 55 30.06 0.03 -5.42
C GLU A 55 28.91 -0.98 -5.28
N LEU A 56 28.31 -1.41 -6.40
CA LEU A 56 27.24 -2.42 -6.39
C LEU A 56 27.66 -3.74 -5.75
N ASP A 57 28.90 -4.18 -6.02
CA ASP A 57 29.45 -5.42 -5.46
C ASP A 57 29.74 -5.32 -3.96
N ASN A 58 29.96 -4.11 -3.43
CA ASN A 58 30.25 -3.86 -2.02
C ASN A 58 29.01 -3.74 -1.12
N TYR A 59 27.80 -3.64 -1.70
CA TYR A 59 26.59 -3.58 -0.88
C TYR A 59 26.37 -4.86 -0.08
N ASN A 60 25.73 -4.71 1.10
CA ASN A 60 25.40 -5.85 1.95
C ASN A 60 24.15 -6.59 1.42
N TRP A 61 24.38 -7.53 0.50
CA TRP A 61 23.32 -8.36 -0.08
C TRP A 61 22.85 -9.53 0.81
N THR A 62 23.55 -9.79 1.92
CA THR A 62 23.27 -10.92 2.81
C THR A 62 21.90 -10.80 3.46
N TYR A 63 21.54 -9.59 3.92
CA TYR A 63 20.27 -9.29 4.59
C TYR A 63 19.30 -8.47 3.71
N ALA A 64 19.52 -8.48 2.39
CA ALA A 64 18.71 -7.71 1.47
C ALA A 64 17.28 -8.27 1.39
N THR A 65 16.31 -7.47 1.80
CA THR A 65 14.88 -7.73 1.65
C THR A 65 14.33 -7.14 0.34
N GLY A 66 15.13 -6.32 -0.34
CA GLY A 66 14.74 -5.72 -1.62
C GLY A 66 15.84 -5.00 -2.38
N LEU A 67 15.40 -4.31 -3.42
CA LEU A 67 16.15 -3.53 -4.39
C LEU A 67 15.42 -2.21 -4.58
N GLY A 68 16.18 -1.12 -4.59
CA GLY A 68 15.69 0.14 -5.10
C GLY A 68 16.32 0.50 -6.43
N LEU A 69 15.69 1.46 -7.09
CA LEU A 69 16.08 2.05 -8.35
C LEU A 69 16.05 3.57 -8.17
N ILE A 70 17.08 4.23 -8.65
CA ILE A 70 17.13 5.69 -8.60
C ILE A 70 16.29 6.26 -9.75
N ALA A 71 15.13 6.82 -9.42
CA ALA A 71 14.39 7.70 -10.32
C ALA A 71 15.08 9.07 -10.31
N GLY A 72 15.28 9.66 -11.49
CA GLY A 72 16.02 10.91 -11.72
C GLY A 72 17.29 10.71 -12.54
N PHE A 73 18.03 9.62 -12.30
CA PHE A 73 19.25 9.34 -13.07
C PHE A 73 18.93 9.09 -14.55
N ASP A 74 19.64 9.78 -15.45
CA ASP A 74 19.42 9.73 -16.90
C ASP A 74 17.97 10.03 -17.32
N ASN A 75 17.29 10.94 -16.60
CA ASN A 75 15.89 11.32 -16.80
C ASN A 75 14.89 10.14 -16.67
N LEU A 76 15.23 9.16 -15.83
CA LEU A 76 14.32 8.07 -15.50
C LEU A 76 13.22 8.54 -14.54
N HIS A 77 11.97 8.37 -14.92
CA HIS A 77 10.81 8.70 -14.12
C HIS A 77 10.01 7.45 -13.77
N VAL A 78 9.22 7.55 -12.71
CA VAL A 78 8.28 6.51 -12.32
C VAL A 78 6.92 7.14 -12.08
N LEU A 79 5.89 6.65 -12.78
CA LEU A 79 4.51 6.92 -12.41
C LEU A 79 4.06 5.83 -11.41
N ASP A 80 3.92 6.22 -10.16
CA ASP A 80 3.38 5.40 -9.08
C ASP A 80 1.86 5.61 -9.00
N ILE A 81 1.08 4.53 -9.01
CA ILE A 81 -0.38 4.53 -8.98
C ILE A 81 -0.78 3.77 -7.72
N ASP A 82 -1.18 4.50 -6.70
CA ASP A 82 -1.55 3.97 -5.39
C ASP A 82 -3.05 3.65 -5.32
N GLY A 83 -3.40 2.58 -4.59
CA GLY A 83 -4.79 2.18 -4.37
C GLY A 83 -5.46 1.59 -5.61
N CYS A 84 -4.67 1.06 -6.55
CA CYS A 84 -5.17 0.52 -7.82
C CYS A 84 -4.96 -1.00 -7.91
N SER A 85 -6.07 -1.73 -8.00
CA SER A 85 -6.11 -3.18 -8.23
C SER A 85 -6.48 -3.56 -9.66
N ASN A 86 -6.94 -2.61 -10.49
CA ASN A 86 -7.43 -2.87 -11.84
C ASN A 86 -6.28 -2.87 -12.88
N GLU A 87 -5.90 -4.06 -13.34
CA GLU A 87 -4.85 -4.24 -14.37
C GLU A 87 -5.29 -3.76 -15.76
N GLU A 88 -6.59 -3.75 -16.09
CA GLU A 88 -7.09 -3.22 -17.36
C GLU A 88 -6.93 -1.71 -17.42
N PHE A 89 -7.24 -1.01 -16.33
CA PHE A 89 -7.01 0.43 -16.20
C PHE A 89 -5.53 0.79 -16.40
N VAL A 90 -4.61 -0.03 -15.89
CA VAL A 90 -3.17 0.17 -16.14
C VAL A 90 -2.84 0.08 -17.64
N ASN A 91 -3.49 -0.81 -18.40
CA ASN A 91 -3.31 -0.87 -19.85
C ASN A 91 -3.80 0.41 -20.55
N ASP A 92 -4.88 1.03 -20.06
CA ASP A 92 -5.36 2.31 -20.57
C ASP A 92 -4.35 3.44 -20.30
N ILE A 93 -3.73 3.45 -19.11
CA ILE A 93 -2.64 4.37 -18.78
C ILE A 93 -1.43 4.16 -19.70
N LEU A 94 -1.02 2.90 -19.95
CA LEU A 94 0.07 2.61 -20.89
C LEU A 94 -0.24 3.15 -22.30
N LEU A 95 -1.48 2.96 -22.77
CA LEU A 95 -1.91 3.46 -24.07
C LEU A 95 -1.82 4.99 -24.14
N LEU A 96 -2.28 5.70 -23.11
CA LEU A 96 -2.22 7.16 -23.02
C LEU A 96 -0.77 7.66 -23.03
N LEU A 97 0.13 7.00 -22.29
CA LEU A 97 1.56 7.29 -22.27
C LEU A 97 2.29 6.91 -23.58
N GLY A 98 1.67 6.14 -24.47
CA GLY A 98 2.32 5.64 -25.69
C GLY A 98 3.22 4.44 -25.48
N LEU A 99 3.04 3.71 -24.39
CA LEU A 99 3.81 2.53 -24.03
C LEU A 99 3.17 1.26 -24.63
N PRO A 100 3.96 0.19 -24.85
CA PRO A 100 3.44 -1.08 -25.34
C PRO A 100 2.40 -1.69 -24.40
N LYS A 101 1.42 -2.42 -24.93
CA LYS A 101 0.42 -3.14 -24.12
C LYS A 101 1.04 -4.09 -23.09
N TYR A 102 2.11 -4.80 -23.45
CA TYR A 102 2.84 -5.72 -22.57
C TYR A 102 4.16 -5.12 -22.11
N TYR A 103 4.15 -3.84 -21.74
CA TYR A 103 5.36 -3.13 -21.34
C TYR A 103 6.03 -3.79 -20.14
N GLU A 104 7.31 -4.13 -20.27
CA GLU A 104 8.05 -4.94 -19.29
C GLU A 104 8.25 -4.21 -17.96
N TRP A 105 8.28 -2.88 -17.99
CA TRP A 105 8.57 -2.00 -16.84
C TRP A 105 7.31 -1.53 -16.09
N VAL A 106 6.28 -2.39 -16.09
CA VAL A 106 5.13 -2.27 -15.19
C VAL A 106 5.36 -3.18 -14.00
N VAL A 107 5.48 -2.58 -12.82
CA VAL A 107 5.64 -3.28 -11.55
C VAL A 107 4.31 -3.26 -10.81
N LYS A 108 3.79 -4.42 -10.43
CA LYS A 108 2.74 -4.53 -9.42
C LYS A 108 3.38 -4.41 -8.03
N SER A 109 2.86 -3.51 -7.20
CA SER A 109 3.36 -3.33 -5.85
C SER A 109 3.12 -4.57 -4.98
N GLY A 110 3.90 -4.74 -3.92
CA GLY A 110 3.69 -5.86 -3.00
C GLY A 110 2.36 -5.78 -2.25
N SER A 111 1.71 -4.60 -2.13
CA SER A 111 0.37 -4.49 -1.55
C SER A 111 -0.73 -5.17 -2.40
N GLN A 112 -0.43 -5.52 -3.65
CA GLN A 112 -1.41 -5.92 -4.67
C GLN A 112 -2.43 -4.81 -5.02
N ASP A 113 -2.21 -3.60 -4.53
CA ASP A 113 -3.10 -2.46 -4.69
C ASP A 113 -2.31 -1.20 -5.05
N GLY A 114 -1.40 -1.36 -6.00
CA GLY A 114 -0.69 -0.27 -6.65
C GLY A 114 0.20 -0.76 -7.78
N PHE A 115 0.65 0.17 -8.61
CA PHE A 115 1.50 -0.11 -9.76
C PHE A 115 2.55 0.97 -9.94
N HIS A 116 3.76 0.59 -10.36
CA HIS A 116 4.76 1.53 -10.86
C HIS A 116 4.93 1.33 -12.36
N ILE A 117 4.98 2.42 -13.12
CA ILE A 117 5.30 2.43 -14.55
C ILE A 117 6.59 3.24 -14.73
N HIS A 118 7.68 2.57 -15.09
CA HIS A 118 8.98 3.23 -15.26
C HIS A 118 9.19 3.63 -16.72
N PHE A 119 9.67 4.83 -16.99
CA PHE A 119 9.93 5.33 -18.34
C PHE A 119 10.96 6.47 -18.32
N TYR A 120 11.61 6.72 -19.45
CA TYR A 120 12.40 7.94 -19.64
C TYR A 120 11.54 9.03 -20.27
N SER A 121 11.82 10.29 -19.96
CA SER A 121 11.20 11.44 -20.64
C SER A 121 11.99 12.71 -20.36
N ASP A 122 11.95 13.68 -21.26
CA ASP A 122 12.45 15.02 -20.96
C ASP A 122 11.59 15.65 -19.85
N ILE A 123 12.21 16.38 -18.93
CA ILE A 123 11.51 17.08 -17.85
C ILE A 123 10.80 18.29 -18.46
N LEU A 124 9.51 18.49 -18.16
CA LEU A 124 8.82 19.75 -18.47
C LEU A 124 9.52 20.88 -17.72
N GLU A 125 9.96 21.93 -18.41
CA GLU A 125 10.72 23.07 -17.83
C GLU A 125 10.04 23.74 -16.62
N GLU A 126 8.73 23.54 -16.39
CA GLU A 126 7.96 24.04 -15.24
C GLU A 126 7.97 23.10 -14.00
N ILE A 127 8.58 21.93 -14.10
CA ILE A 127 8.76 20.96 -13.02
C ILE A 127 10.22 21.02 -12.56
N GLU A 128 10.50 22.04 -11.74
CA GLU A 128 11.83 22.42 -11.25
C GLU A 128 12.67 21.26 -10.70
N ILE A 129 13.99 21.34 -10.94
CA ILE A 129 15.06 20.46 -10.46
C ILE A 129 14.99 20.20 -8.93
N ASP A 130 14.41 21.14 -8.17
CA ASP A 130 14.22 21.12 -6.70
C ASP A 130 12.94 20.41 -6.23
N ARG A 131 12.48 19.41 -6.98
CA ARG A 131 11.30 18.61 -6.63
C ARG A 131 11.68 17.13 -6.58
N MET A 132 10.94 16.34 -5.81
CA MET A 132 11.10 14.87 -5.76
C MET A 132 9.86 14.15 -6.30
N CYS A 133 8.68 14.72 -6.06
CA CYS A 133 7.45 14.06 -6.44
C CYS A 133 6.35 15.09 -6.59
N THR A 134 5.47 14.85 -7.56
CA THR A 134 4.17 15.49 -7.60
C THR A 134 3.08 14.45 -7.43
N THR A 135 2.26 14.64 -6.40
CA THR A 135 1.13 13.79 -6.05
C THR A 135 -0.16 14.38 -6.56
N TYR A 136 -0.96 13.56 -7.23
CA TYR A 136 -2.27 13.90 -7.76
C TYR A 136 -3.32 12.95 -7.19
N PRO A 137 -4.29 13.41 -6.40
CA PRO A 137 -5.41 12.56 -6.01
C PRO A 137 -6.33 12.28 -7.20
N ALA A 138 -7.04 11.15 -7.17
CA ALA A 138 -8.08 10.86 -8.14
C ALA A 138 -9.17 11.95 -8.11
N ASN A 139 -9.81 12.21 -9.26
CA ASN A 139 -10.99 13.05 -9.33
C ASN A 139 -12.23 12.32 -8.75
N GLU A 140 -13.34 13.04 -8.62
CA GLU A 140 -14.57 12.52 -7.98
C GLU A 140 -15.20 11.35 -8.75
N GLU A 141 -14.95 11.22 -10.04
CA GLU A 141 -15.46 10.11 -10.85
C GLU A 141 -14.59 8.85 -10.69
N ASN A 142 -13.30 9.02 -10.38
CA ASN A 142 -12.30 7.95 -10.45
C ASN A 142 -11.73 7.52 -9.09
N PHE A 143 -12.16 8.09 -7.96
CA PHE A 143 -11.65 7.70 -6.62
C PHE A 143 -11.92 6.23 -6.24
N GLY A 144 -12.89 5.60 -6.90
CA GLY A 144 -13.05 4.15 -6.86
C GLY A 144 -11.83 3.46 -7.47
N LEU A 145 -11.46 3.81 -8.70
CA LEU A 145 -10.41 3.12 -9.46
C LEU A 145 -9.03 3.15 -8.79
N PHE A 146 -8.61 4.30 -8.24
CA PHE A 146 -7.31 4.47 -7.56
C PHE A 146 -7.37 5.56 -6.50
N GLU A 147 -6.42 5.58 -5.56
CA GLU A 147 -6.34 6.62 -4.51
C GLU A 147 -5.66 7.90 -5.04
N LYS A 148 -4.47 7.74 -5.64
CA LYS A 148 -3.66 8.83 -6.17
C LYS A 148 -2.65 8.32 -7.21
N MET A 149 -2.11 9.24 -8.00
CA MET A 149 -0.94 9.01 -8.83
C MET A 149 0.19 9.95 -8.43
N GLU A 150 1.41 9.43 -8.40
CA GLU A 150 2.62 10.18 -8.08
C GLU A 150 3.60 10.06 -9.25
N LEU A 151 4.00 11.19 -9.82
CA LEU A 151 5.16 11.22 -10.70
C LEU A 151 6.39 11.36 -9.81
N LEU A 152 7.27 10.36 -9.81
CA LEU A 152 8.44 10.25 -8.97
C LEU A 152 9.72 10.54 -9.76
N TRP A 153 10.55 11.42 -9.22
CA TRP A 153 11.91 11.69 -9.67
C TRP A 153 12.80 12.02 -8.47
N ASN A 154 14.10 12.04 -8.68
CA ASN A 154 15.07 12.29 -7.60
C ASN A 154 14.87 11.46 -6.32
N THR A 155 14.49 10.18 -6.45
CA THR A 155 14.14 9.34 -5.31
C THR A 155 14.47 7.86 -5.52
N ASN A 156 14.56 7.12 -4.42
CA ASN A 156 14.71 5.67 -4.43
C ASN A 156 13.35 4.97 -4.55
N VAL A 157 13.13 4.29 -5.66
CA VAL A 157 11.88 3.57 -5.96
C VAL A 157 12.10 2.06 -5.83
N VAL A 158 11.20 1.37 -5.12
CA VAL A 158 11.30 -0.08 -4.91
C VAL A 158 11.08 -0.85 -6.21
N LEU A 159 11.98 -1.81 -6.50
CA LEU A 159 11.87 -2.74 -7.62
C LEU A 159 11.55 -4.17 -7.16
N PRO A 160 10.98 -5.02 -8.05
CA PRO A 160 11.03 -6.46 -7.90
C PRO A 160 12.49 -6.92 -7.74
N ASN A 161 12.83 -7.82 -6.82
CA ASN A 161 11.98 -8.77 -6.07
C ASN A 161 11.81 -8.39 -4.58
N SER A 162 11.60 -7.10 -4.28
CA SER A 162 11.48 -6.60 -2.90
C SER A 162 10.26 -7.11 -2.15
N ILE A 163 10.38 -7.22 -0.83
CA ILE A 163 9.27 -7.52 0.09
C ILE A 163 8.55 -6.22 0.48
N HIS A 164 7.22 -6.26 0.52
CA HIS A 164 6.37 -5.19 1.04
C HIS A 164 5.86 -5.54 2.44
N LYS A 165 5.46 -4.54 3.23
CA LYS A 165 4.90 -4.73 4.58
C LYS A 165 3.64 -5.61 4.62
N SER A 166 2.94 -5.76 3.50
CA SER A 166 1.83 -6.71 3.35
C SER A 166 2.26 -8.18 3.34
N GLY A 167 3.57 -8.48 3.42
CA GLY A 167 4.14 -9.83 3.36
C GLY A 167 4.33 -10.37 1.93
N GLN A 168 3.80 -9.68 0.92
CA GLN A 168 3.94 -10.04 -0.48
C GLN A 168 5.10 -9.28 -1.16
N LYS A 169 5.47 -9.70 -2.36
CA LYS A 169 6.61 -9.13 -3.11
C LYS A 169 6.17 -8.29 -4.30
N TYR A 170 6.95 -7.26 -4.60
CA TYR A 170 6.87 -6.52 -5.87
C TYR A 170 7.20 -7.46 -7.03
N LYS A 171 6.44 -7.36 -8.14
CA LYS A 171 6.60 -8.22 -9.32
C LYS A 171 6.41 -7.42 -10.59
N PHE A 172 7.15 -7.73 -11.65
CA PHE A 172 6.80 -7.23 -12.98
C PHE A 172 5.52 -7.90 -13.47
N LEU A 173 4.62 -7.12 -14.05
CA LEU A 173 3.31 -7.62 -14.50
C LEU A 173 3.43 -8.46 -15.78
N ASN A 174 4.25 -8.00 -16.72
CA ASN A 174 4.30 -8.51 -18.09
C ASN A 174 5.54 -9.38 -18.39
N THR A 175 6.42 -9.57 -17.41
CA THR A 175 7.65 -10.38 -17.56
C THR A 175 8.11 -10.89 -16.20
N ASN A 176 9.02 -11.87 -16.17
CA ASN A 176 9.73 -12.23 -14.95
C ASN A 176 10.90 -11.28 -14.66
N LEU A 177 11.52 -10.75 -15.72
CA LEU A 177 12.68 -9.87 -15.67
C LEU A 177 12.76 -9.10 -17.00
N PRO A 178 12.71 -7.75 -16.99
CA PRO A 178 12.85 -6.93 -18.19
C PRO A 178 14.15 -7.20 -18.93
N LYS A 179 14.12 -7.23 -20.25
CA LYS A 179 15.29 -7.51 -21.10
C LYS A 179 15.95 -6.24 -21.64
N THR A 180 15.18 -5.18 -21.75
CA THR A 180 15.64 -3.87 -22.24
C THR A 180 15.45 -2.81 -21.17
N LYS A 181 16.10 -1.66 -21.34
CA LYS A 181 15.84 -0.48 -20.51
C LYS A 181 14.40 0.03 -20.69
N PRO A 182 13.86 0.84 -19.75
CA PRO A 182 12.60 1.53 -19.94
C PRO A 182 12.53 2.29 -21.27
N ASN A 183 11.33 2.41 -21.82
CA ASN A 183 11.07 3.18 -23.03
C ASN A 183 11.08 4.68 -22.71
N TYR A 184 11.47 5.47 -23.71
CA TYR A 184 11.29 6.90 -23.68
C TYR A 184 9.85 7.27 -24.10
N ILE A 185 9.23 8.23 -23.41
CA ILE A 185 7.93 8.79 -23.75
C ILE A 185 7.98 10.32 -23.84
N ASP A 186 7.06 10.87 -24.62
CA ASP A 186 6.74 12.30 -24.56
C ASP A 186 5.89 12.58 -23.31
N ILE A 187 6.45 13.34 -22.36
CA ILE A 187 5.81 13.63 -21.07
C ILE A 187 4.52 14.45 -21.22
N GLN A 188 4.32 15.18 -22.32
CA GLN A 188 3.06 15.90 -22.58
C GLN A 188 1.86 14.96 -22.65
N ARG A 189 2.08 13.67 -22.92
CA ARG A 189 1.04 12.65 -22.86
C ARG A 189 0.46 12.47 -21.46
N PHE A 190 1.21 12.80 -20.42
CA PHE A 190 0.74 12.74 -19.04
C PHE A 190 -0.35 13.78 -18.74
N GLU A 191 -0.37 14.92 -19.43
CA GLU A 191 -1.45 15.92 -19.28
C GLU A 191 -2.83 15.32 -19.56
N LYS A 192 -2.93 14.37 -20.51
CA LYS A 192 -4.18 13.65 -20.77
C LYS A 192 -4.65 12.82 -19.59
N ILE A 193 -3.71 12.23 -18.84
CA ILE A 193 -4.03 11.46 -17.62
C ILE A 193 -4.51 12.41 -16.52
N ILE A 194 -3.86 13.56 -16.38
CA ILE A 194 -4.27 14.59 -15.43
C ILE A 194 -5.71 15.03 -15.70
N ASP A 195 -6.02 15.38 -16.93
CA ASP A 195 -7.32 15.92 -17.29
C ASP A 195 -8.46 14.88 -17.20
N LEU A 196 -8.17 13.61 -17.52
CA LEU A 196 -9.18 12.55 -17.49
C LEU A 196 -9.43 11.99 -16.08
N PHE A 197 -8.39 11.85 -15.25
CA PHE A 197 -8.47 11.02 -14.05
C PHE A 197 -8.13 11.75 -12.75
N LEU A 198 -7.43 12.89 -12.80
CA LEU A 198 -6.80 13.48 -11.63
C LEU A 198 -7.42 14.81 -11.25
N ASN A 199 -7.35 15.14 -9.96
CA ASN A 199 -7.77 16.44 -9.45
C ASN A 199 -6.57 17.40 -9.36
N ARG A 200 -6.34 18.16 -10.45
CA ARG A 200 -5.25 19.15 -10.56
C ARG A 200 -5.27 20.18 -9.41
N SER A 201 -6.44 20.59 -8.93
CA SER A 201 -6.58 21.61 -7.88
C SER A 201 -6.10 21.14 -6.49
N LYS A 202 -6.00 19.82 -6.27
CA LYS A 202 -5.57 19.21 -5.01
C LYS A 202 -4.18 18.57 -5.10
N MET A 203 -3.40 18.94 -6.11
CA MET A 203 -2.05 18.46 -6.30
C MET A 203 -1.13 18.88 -5.15
N ILE A 204 -0.23 17.99 -4.74
CA ILE A 204 0.79 18.25 -3.71
C ILE A 204 2.17 18.09 -4.34
N VAL A 205 3.00 19.12 -4.25
CA VAL A 205 4.39 19.11 -4.72
C VAL A 205 5.31 18.91 -3.52
N LYS A 206 6.18 17.90 -3.58
CA LYS A 206 7.17 17.59 -2.53
C LYS A 206 8.56 18.01 -2.97
N LYS A 207 9.28 18.75 -2.11
CA LYS A 207 10.65 19.24 -2.33
C LYS A 207 11.68 18.40 -1.56
N PRO A 208 12.96 18.35 -2.00
CA PRO A 208 14.04 17.67 -1.30
C PRO A 208 14.11 18.02 0.19
N GLU A 209 13.95 19.30 0.54
CA GLU A 209 13.99 19.84 1.92
C GLU A 209 12.99 19.23 2.89
N THR A 210 11.89 18.65 2.40
CA THR A 210 10.92 17.91 3.23
C THR A 210 11.33 16.48 3.55
N TYR A 211 12.48 16.04 3.01
CA TYR A 211 13.18 14.78 3.26
C TYR A 211 14.68 14.98 3.55
N ILE A 212 15.18 16.23 3.56
CA ILE A 212 16.51 16.54 4.10
C ILE A 212 16.41 16.25 5.58
N ASP A 213 17.11 15.22 6.05
CA ASP A 213 17.59 15.15 7.43
C ASP A 213 18.61 16.27 7.65
N PRO A 214 18.32 17.34 8.40
CA PRO A 214 19.34 18.27 8.87
C PRO A 214 19.73 17.87 10.31
N PRO A 215 21.03 17.82 10.66
CA PRO A 215 21.51 17.40 11.99
C PRO A 215 21.10 18.27 13.20
N GLU A 216 20.13 19.18 13.09
CA GLU A 216 19.79 20.14 14.14
C GLU A 216 18.29 20.29 14.48
N TYR A 217 17.39 19.52 13.84
CA TYR A 217 15.96 19.52 14.21
C TYR A 217 15.59 18.48 15.28
N THR A 218 16.52 17.59 15.64
CA THR A 218 16.33 16.41 16.51
C THR A 218 16.15 16.71 18.01
N LYS A 219 15.87 17.95 18.42
CA LYS A 219 15.67 18.29 19.83
C LYS A 219 14.30 18.84 20.22
N LEU A 220 13.39 19.05 19.28
CA LEU A 220 12.04 19.53 19.58
C LEU A 220 11.03 18.84 18.67
N ILE A 221 10.19 18.01 19.29
CA ILE A 221 8.87 17.54 18.81
C ILE A 221 8.93 16.32 17.87
N GLY A 222 8.20 15.26 18.23
CA GLY A 222 7.97 14.10 17.39
C GLY A 222 7.27 14.48 16.09
N LEU A 223 7.84 14.07 14.95
CA LEU A 223 7.32 14.23 13.60
C LEU A 223 7.68 12.92 12.86
N GLU A 224 6.79 12.03 12.42
CA GLU A 224 5.58 12.11 11.57
C GLU A 224 5.88 12.45 10.10
N GLN A 225 5.83 11.43 9.22
CA GLN A 225 6.00 11.54 7.76
C GLN A 225 4.95 10.70 6.98
N PRO A 226 4.60 11.11 5.74
CA PRO A 226 3.36 10.80 5.05
C PRO A 226 3.43 9.48 4.27
N SER A 227 3.14 8.40 4.96
CA SER A 227 2.59 7.16 4.38
C SER A 227 1.64 6.44 5.34
N ASN A 228 1.64 6.86 6.60
CA ASN A 228 0.39 7.13 7.30
C ASN A 228 -0.08 8.50 6.81
N LEU A 229 -1.39 8.75 6.65
CA LEU A 229 -1.81 10.15 6.80
C LEU A 229 -1.16 10.68 8.08
N ILE A 230 -0.66 11.94 8.04
CA ILE A 230 -0.09 12.74 9.16
C ILE A 230 -0.45 12.03 10.45
N SER A 231 0.47 11.53 11.28
CA SER A 231 0.07 10.64 12.37
C SER A 231 -0.76 11.40 13.40
N VAL A 232 -2.04 11.54 13.06
CA VAL A 232 -2.93 12.43 13.76
C VAL A 232 -3.02 11.82 15.13
N ASP A 233 -2.72 12.63 16.15
CA ASP A 233 -3.13 12.25 17.48
C ASP A 233 -4.64 12.14 17.43
N LEU A 234 -5.14 10.90 17.39
CA LEU A 234 -6.55 10.62 17.26
C LEU A 234 -7.32 11.21 18.46
N ALA A 235 -6.64 11.49 19.57
CA ALA A 235 -7.21 12.18 20.73
C ALA A 235 -7.51 13.66 20.45
N GLU A 236 -6.78 14.30 19.53
CA GLU A 236 -6.97 15.71 19.16
C GLU A 236 -8.04 15.89 18.08
N LEU A 237 -8.48 14.81 17.45
CA LEU A 237 -9.56 14.84 16.47
C LEU A 237 -10.91 15.03 17.16
N ASN A 238 -11.48 16.22 17.05
CA ASN A 238 -12.88 16.51 17.43
C ASN A 238 -13.88 15.96 16.39
N ARG A 239 -13.79 14.67 16.05
CA ARG A 239 -14.61 14.00 15.03
C ARG A 239 -15.00 12.60 15.48
N GLU A 240 -16.15 12.12 15.03
CA GLU A 240 -16.48 10.70 15.16
C GLU A 240 -15.65 9.88 14.17
N LEU A 241 -15.06 8.77 14.65
CA LEU A 241 -14.15 7.93 13.88
C LEU A 241 -14.68 6.50 13.71
N LEU A 242 -14.37 5.92 12.54
CA LEU A 242 -14.63 4.56 12.13
C LEU A 242 -13.33 3.76 12.11
N PHE A 243 -13.34 2.58 12.74
CA PHE A 243 -12.29 1.57 12.63
C PHE A 243 -12.68 0.57 11.55
N ILE A 244 -12.12 0.73 10.35
CA ILE A 244 -12.40 -0.13 9.19
C ILE A 244 -11.28 -1.17 9.10
N PHE A 245 -11.59 -2.45 9.21
CA PHE A 245 -10.56 -3.48 9.29
C PHE A 245 -10.92 -4.77 8.57
N ASP A 246 -9.89 -5.57 8.32
CA ASP A 246 -9.96 -6.90 7.73
C ASP A 246 -8.85 -7.78 8.32
N THR A 247 -9.07 -9.08 8.39
CA THR A 247 -8.11 -10.04 8.95
C THR A 247 -7.86 -11.21 8.00
N GLU A 248 -6.59 -11.59 7.88
CA GLU A 248 -6.20 -12.88 7.32
C GLU A 248 -5.75 -13.80 8.44
N THR A 249 -6.20 -15.04 8.39
CA THR A 249 -5.99 -16.04 9.44
C THR A 249 -5.33 -17.31 8.91
N ASP A 250 -4.85 -18.16 9.80
CA ASP A 250 -4.39 -19.50 9.47
C ASP A 250 -5.53 -20.53 9.30
N GLY A 251 -6.80 -20.09 9.23
CA GLY A 251 -7.92 -21.01 9.07
C GLY A 251 -9.30 -20.42 9.35
N LEU A 252 -10.28 -21.30 9.55
CA LEU A 252 -11.66 -20.92 9.86
C LEU A 252 -12.00 -21.29 11.30
N ILE A 253 -12.98 -20.60 11.88
CA ILE A 253 -13.57 -20.94 13.17
C ILE A 253 -14.20 -22.34 13.08
N LYS A 254 -13.81 -23.25 13.98
CA LYS A 254 -14.32 -24.63 14.06
C LYS A 254 -14.83 -24.91 15.46
N GLY A 255 -16.13 -24.73 15.66
CA GLY A 255 -16.76 -24.89 16.98
C GLY A 255 -16.22 -23.86 17.97
N VAL A 256 -15.47 -24.31 18.97
CA VAL A 256 -14.79 -23.47 19.97
C VAL A 256 -13.34 -23.14 19.60
N SER A 257 -12.81 -23.74 18.54
CA SER A 257 -11.44 -23.48 18.09
C SER A 257 -11.42 -22.28 17.13
N PHE A 258 -10.59 -21.30 17.46
CA PHE A 258 -10.36 -20.10 16.67
C PHE A 258 -9.03 -20.17 15.94
N PRO A 259 -8.96 -19.69 14.69
CA PRO A 259 -7.70 -19.57 13.97
C PRO A 259 -6.88 -18.41 14.56
N ASN A 260 -5.57 -18.43 14.32
CA ASN A 260 -4.69 -17.32 14.65
C ASN A 260 -4.76 -16.26 13.55
N ILE A 261 -4.75 -14.98 13.92
CA ILE A 261 -4.53 -13.89 12.97
C ILE A 261 -3.06 -13.94 12.53
N VAL A 262 -2.84 -13.92 11.21
CA VAL A 262 -1.49 -13.88 10.60
C VAL A 262 -1.22 -12.54 9.92
N GLN A 263 -2.27 -11.82 9.56
CA GLN A 263 -2.19 -10.43 9.12
C GLN A 263 -3.48 -9.70 9.52
N ILE A 264 -3.32 -8.45 9.94
CA ILE A 264 -4.44 -7.55 10.18
C ILE A 264 -4.12 -6.19 9.57
N SER A 265 -5.13 -5.57 8.98
CA SER A 265 -5.04 -4.22 8.44
C SER A 265 -6.20 -3.41 8.97
N TRP A 266 -5.99 -2.12 9.17
CA TRP A 266 -7.07 -1.21 9.54
C TRP A 266 -6.82 0.21 9.03
N ALA A 267 -7.92 0.92 8.82
CA ALA A 267 -7.98 2.33 8.50
C ALA A 267 -8.86 3.04 9.53
N ILE A 268 -8.40 4.20 10.00
CA ILE A 268 -9.19 5.11 10.83
C ILE A 268 -9.73 6.18 9.91
N MET A 269 -11.05 6.24 9.76
CA MET A 269 -11.73 7.17 8.86
C MET A 269 -12.72 8.02 9.65
N ASP A 270 -12.94 9.28 9.29
CA ASP A 270 -14.04 10.07 9.84
C ASP A 270 -15.32 9.99 8.98
N PHE A 271 -16.43 10.54 9.48
CA PHE A 271 -17.70 10.54 8.73
C PHE A 271 -17.72 11.49 7.51
N ASP A 272 -16.66 12.27 7.29
CA ASP A 272 -16.45 13.04 6.04
C ASP A 272 -15.71 12.20 4.98
N GLY A 273 -15.31 10.96 5.31
CA GLY A 273 -14.59 10.07 4.40
C GLY A 273 -13.11 10.41 4.26
N ILE A 274 -12.54 11.11 5.24
CA ILE A 274 -11.11 11.36 5.36
C ILE A 274 -10.51 10.22 6.19
N ILE A 275 -9.53 9.53 5.62
CA ILE A 275 -8.73 8.55 6.36
C ILE A 275 -7.69 9.35 7.15
N HIS A 276 -7.51 9.06 8.45
CA HIS A 276 -6.52 9.69 9.33
C HIS A 276 -5.34 8.75 9.64
N ARG A 277 -5.52 7.45 9.46
CA ARG A 277 -4.50 6.43 9.71
C ARG A 277 -4.77 5.19 8.87
N LYS A 278 -3.72 4.55 8.36
CA LYS A 278 -3.79 3.23 7.69
C LYS A 278 -2.61 2.39 8.12
N LYS A 279 -2.85 1.27 8.79
CA LYS A 279 -1.80 0.36 9.29
C LYS A 279 -2.07 -1.08 8.86
N THR A 280 -1.00 -1.85 8.77
CA THR A 280 -1.05 -3.27 8.43
C THR A 280 0.10 -3.96 9.13
N GLU A 281 -0.22 -5.00 9.89
CA GLU A 281 0.76 -5.78 10.62
C GLU A 281 0.70 -7.25 10.22
N LEU A 282 1.87 -7.87 10.06
CA LEU A 282 2.01 -9.31 10.06
C LEU A 282 2.19 -9.74 11.52
N ILE A 283 1.46 -10.76 11.95
CA ILE A 283 1.49 -11.21 13.34
C ILE A 283 2.20 -12.57 13.41
N ASN A 284 3.36 -12.59 14.06
CA ASN A 284 4.14 -13.80 14.28
C ASN A 284 3.64 -14.54 15.52
N SER A 285 2.49 -15.21 15.38
CA SER A 285 1.88 -16.06 16.40
C SER A 285 2.26 -17.54 16.23
N ASN A 286 1.73 -18.42 17.09
CA ASN A 286 1.86 -19.88 16.96
C ASN A 286 0.90 -20.44 15.89
N PHE A 287 0.89 -19.85 14.69
CA PHE A 287 0.00 -20.25 13.60
C PHE A 287 0.44 -21.56 12.92
N ASP A 288 -0.52 -22.28 12.32
CA ASP A 288 -0.23 -23.50 11.57
C ASP A 288 0.42 -23.16 10.22
N ILE A 289 1.75 -23.24 10.14
CA ILE A 289 2.54 -22.98 8.92
C ILE A 289 2.14 -23.85 7.72
N THR A 290 1.45 -24.98 7.94
CA THR A 290 0.99 -25.91 6.89
C THR A 290 -0.44 -25.66 6.44
N SER A 291 -1.10 -24.64 7.02
CA SER A 291 -2.47 -24.33 6.72
C SER A 291 -2.69 -24.01 5.25
N LYS A 292 -3.78 -24.57 4.70
CA LYS A 292 -4.27 -24.24 3.35
C LYS A 292 -4.76 -22.79 3.23
N ALA A 293 -4.95 -22.08 4.34
CA ALA A 293 -5.28 -20.65 4.31
C ALA A 293 -4.21 -19.84 3.57
N PHE A 294 -2.93 -20.25 3.63
CA PHE A 294 -1.83 -19.59 2.91
C PHE A 294 -1.90 -19.74 1.39
N GLU A 295 -2.62 -20.75 0.88
CA GLU A 295 -2.90 -20.85 -0.56
C GLU A 295 -3.92 -19.79 -1.02
N VAL A 296 -4.83 -19.42 -0.11
CA VAL A 296 -5.89 -18.44 -0.36
C VAL A 296 -5.36 -17.02 -0.19
N ASN A 297 -4.77 -16.72 0.98
CA ASN A 297 -4.31 -15.38 1.34
C ASN A 297 -2.92 -15.01 0.76
N ARG A 298 -2.22 -15.99 0.19
CA ARG A 298 -0.93 -15.83 -0.50
C ARG A 298 0.19 -15.23 0.37
N LEU A 299 0.02 -15.26 1.69
CA LEU A 299 1.06 -14.89 2.64
C LEU A 299 2.07 -16.03 2.75
N SER A 300 3.32 -15.67 3.01
CA SER A 300 4.38 -16.66 3.23
C SER A 300 4.59 -16.83 4.74
N PRO A 301 4.40 -18.04 5.29
CA PRO A 301 4.72 -18.36 6.69
C PRO A 301 6.11 -17.88 7.11
N LYS A 302 7.11 -18.09 6.22
CA LYS A 302 8.48 -17.64 6.45
C LYS A 302 8.58 -16.12 6.57
N VAL A 303 7.88 -15.37 5.73
CA VAL A 303 7.89 -13.89 5.77
C VAL A 303 7.22 -13.39 7.04
N ILE A 304 6.12 -14.02 7.48
CA ILE A 304 5.46 -13.69 8.74
C ILE A 304 6.39 -13.96 9.94
N GLN A 305 7.09 -15.09 9.93
CA GLN A 305 8.06 -15.43 11.00
C GLN A 305 9.26 -14.48 11.06
N GLU A 306 9.69 -13.95 9.92
CA GLU A 306 10.87 -13.08 9.81
C GLU A 306 10.55 -11.60 10.05
N LEU A 307 9.37 -11.14 9.62
CA LEU A 307 9.00 -9.72 9.62
C LEU A 307 7.82 -9.37 10.54
N GLY A 308 7.08 -10.38 11.02
CA GLY A 308 5.92 -10.16 11.87
C GLY A 308 6.30 -9.78 13.29
N ILE A 309 5.49 -8.92 13.89
CA ILE A 309 5.60 -8.52 15.29
C ILE A 309 4.88 -9.50 16.22
N SER A 310 5.11 -9.39 17.52
CA SER A 310 4.43 -10.27 18.48
C SER A 310 2.92 -9.95 18.53
N PRO A 311 2.07 -10.94 18.84
CA PRO A 311 0.63 -10.72 19.00
C PRO A 311 0.29 -9.63 20.03
N GLU A 312 1.00 -9.62 21.16
CA GLU A 312 0.79 -8.62 22.22
C GLU A 312 1.06 -7.20 21.71
N GLU A 313 2.16 -6.99 21.00
CA GLU A 313 2.50 -5.70 20.39
C GLU A 313 1.44 -5.27 19.38
N ALA A 314 1.07 -6.15 18.44
CA ALA A 314 0.08 -5.87 17.41
C ALA A 314 -1.27 -5.47 18.02
N PHE A 315 -1.77 -6.25 18.96
CA PHE A 315 -3.09 -6.04 19.55
C PHE A 315 -3.14 -4.84 20.51
N GLN A 316 -2.03 -4.48 21.16
CA GLN A 316 -1.93 -3.22 21.91
C GLN A 316 -2.03 -2.01 20.99
N ILE A 317 -1.36 -2.03 19.83
CA ILE A 317 -1.46 -0.95 18.84
C ILE A 317 -2.91 -0.82 18.35
N ILE A 318 -3.57 -1.94 18.07
CA ILE A 318 -4.97 -1.95 17.63
C ILE A 318 -5.91 -1.44 18.72
N ALA A 319 -5.75 -1.89 19.96
CA ALA A 319 -6.55 -1.43 21.09
C ALA A 319 -6.41 0.09 21.31
N TYR A 320 -5.19 0.61 21.16
CA TYR A 320 -4.93 2.05 21.23
C TYR A 320 -5.69 2.83 20.15
N ASP A 321 -5.69 2.35 18.90
CA ASP A 321 -6.41 3.00 17.79
C ASP A 321 -7.94 2.86 17.93
N LEU A 322 -8.41 1.67 18.30
CA LEU A 322 -9.83 1.38 18.52
C LEU A 322 -10.45 2.26 19.61
N LYS A 323 -9.69 2.64 20.64
CA LYS A 323 -10.15 3.49 21.76
C LYS A 323 -10.77 4.81 21.30
N TYR A 324 -10.33 5.34 20.16
CA TYR A 324 -10.80 6.60 19.61
C TYR A 324 -11.98 6.43 18.63
N CYS A 325 -12.39 5.21 18.34
CA CYS A 325 -13.40 4.92 17.33
C CYS A 325 -14.78 4.71 17.94
N SER A 326 -15.80 5.35 17.36
CA SER A 326 -17.21 5.16 17.74
C SER A 326 -17.88 3.99 17.02
N THR A 327 -17.32 3.58 15.88
CA THR A 327 -17.87 2.53 15.02
C THR A 327 -16.80 1.59 14.49
N ILE A 328 -17.03 0.28 14.56
CA ILE A 328 -16.20 -0.76 13.92
C ILE A 328 -16.88 -1.21 12.63
N VAL A 329 -16.11 -1.33 11.56
CA VAL A 329 -16.57 -1.68 10.23
C VAL A 329 -15.76 -2.83 9.65
N ALA A 330 -16.43 -3.86 9.14
CA ALA A 330 -15.81 -4.99 8.44
C ALA A 330 -16.76 -5.61 7.39
N HIS A 331 -16.19 -6.27 6.38
CA HIS A 331 -16.95 -7.00 5.38
C HIS A 331 -17.19 -8.45 5.83
N ASN A 332 -18.20 -8.62 6.70
CA ASN A 332 -18.51 -9.80 7.52
C ASN A 332 -18.02 -9.69 8.97
N ILE A 333 -18.39 -8.57 9.62
CA ILE A 333 -18.00 -8.24 11.00
C ILE A 333 -18.22 -9.35 12.04
N ASP A 334 -19.22 -10.21 11.86
CA ASP A 334 -19.49 -11.31 12.80
C ASP A 334 -18.37 -12.36 12.81
N PHE A 335 -17.57 -12.44 11.74
CA PHE A 335 -16.39 -13.30 11.65
C PHE A 335 -15.15 -12.56 12.18
N ASP A 336 -14.76 -11.45 11.54
CA ASP A 336 -13.51 -10.75 11.84
C ASP A 336 -13.45 -10.24 13.29
N LEU A 337 -14.55 -9.62 13.76
CA LEU A 337 -14.57 -9.07 15.13
C LEU A 337 -14.53 -10.18 16.17
N LYS A 338 -15.18 -11.32 15.90
CA LYS A 338 -15.18 -12.45 16.83
C LYS A 338 -13.79 -13.08 16.98
N ILE A 339 -13.00 -13.10 15.90
CA ILE A 339 -11.61 -13.56 15.94
C ILE A 339 -10.75 -12.56 16.69
N LEU A 340 -10.91 -11.26 16.42
CA LEU A 340 -10.19 -10.21 17.13
C LEU A 340 -10.49 -10.21 18.65
N GLU A 341 -11.76 -10.32 19.03
CA GLU A 341 -12.21 -10.46 20.43
C GLU A 341 -11.56 -11.69 21.09
N ASN A 342 -11.49 -12.83 20.39
CA ASN A 342 -10.83 -14.04 20.90
C ASN A 342 -9.32 -13.86 21.07
N GLU A 343 -8.64 -13.23 20.11
CA GLU A 343 -7.20 -12.94 20.20
C GLU A 343 -6.90 -11.96 21.34
N PHE A 344 -7.72 -10.93 21.53
CA PHE A 344 -7.60 -10.01 22.66
C PHE A 344 -7.71 -10.74 24.00
N ALA A 345 -8.70 -11.61 24.15
CA ALA A 345 -8.86 -12.43 25.35
C ALA A 345 -7.66 -13.38 25.57
N LYS A 346 -7.21 -14.04 24.50
CA LYS A 346 -6.07 -14.99 24.52
C LYS A 346 -4.75 -14.34 24.95
N TYR A 347 -4.52 -13.08 24.56
CA TYR A 347 -3.30 -12.32 24.88
C TYR A 347 -3.49 -11.31 26.03
N ASN A 348 -4.60 -11.39 26.77
CA ASN A 348 -4.92 -10.51 27.90
C ASN A 348 -4.87 -9.01 27.55
N ILE A 349 -5.35 -8.64 26.37
CA ILE A 349 -5.47 -7.25 25.93
C ILE A 349 -6.74 -6.67 26.54
N ASP A 350 -6.57 -5.73 27.48
CA ASP A 350 -7.69 -5.05 28.12
C ASP A 350 -8.32 -4.03 27.16
N PHE A 351 -9.44 -4.42 26.57
CA PHE A 351 -10.24 -3.55 25.72
C PHE A 351 -11.72 -3.93 25.79
N ASN A 352 -12.58 -2.95 26.05
CA ASN A 352 -14.02 -3.16 26.09
C ASN A 352 -14.67 -2.79 24.75
N PHE A 353 -15.21 -3.78 24.05
CA PHE A 353 -15.97 -3.58 22.82
C PHE A 353 -17.43 -3.15 23.06
N GLU A 354 -17.92 -3.17 24.31
CA GLU A 354 -19.28 -2.73 24.63
C GLU A 354 -19.49 -1.25 24.31
N GLY A 355 -20.66 -0.93 23.76
CA GLY A 355 -21.03 0.44 23.39
C GLY A 355 -20.47 0.93 22.05
N ILE A 356 -19.50 0.23 21.45
CA ILE A 356 -19.00 0.56 20.11
C ILE A 356 -20.00 0.09 19.05
N LYS A 357 -20.40 0.99 18.13
CA LYS A 357 -21.33 0.64 17.05
C LYS A 357 -20.67 -0.36 16.09
N LYS A 358 -21.43 -1.32 15.57
CA LYS A 358 -20.94 -2.33 14.62
C LYS A 358 -21.63 -2.13 13.27
N PHE A 359 -20.87 -1.96 12.20
CA PHE A 359 -21.39 -1.83 10.84
C PHE A 359 -20.80 -2.89 9.91
N CYS A 360 -21.68 -3.67 9.26
CA CYS A 360 -21.29 -4.74 8.37
C CYS A 360 -21.66 -4.39 6.93
N THR A 361 -20.67 -4.13 6.08
CA THR A 361 -20.90 -3.77 4.67
C THR A 361 -21.54 -4.92 3.89
N MET A 362 -21.26 -6.17 4.26
CA MET A 362 -21.91 -7.35 3.66
C MET A 362 -23.43 -7.35 3.94
N LYS A 363 -23.85 -7.08 5.18
CA LYS A 363 -25.27 -6.98 5.56
C LYS A 363 -25.95 -5.76 4.93
N TRP A 364 -25.23 -4.63 4.85
CA TRP A 364 -25.71 -3.44 4.14
C TRP A 364 -25.95 -3.73 2.66
N GLY A 365 -24.96 -4.34 1.98
CA GLY A 365 -25.03 -4.71 0.57
C GLY A 365 -26.16 -5.70 0.26
N PHE A 366 -26.39 -6.68 1.13
CA PHE A 366 -27.54 -7.57 1.01
C PHE A 366 -28.87 -6.81 0.97
N ASN A 367 -29.03 -5.75 1.76
CA ASN A 367 -30.25 -4.94 1.72
C ASN A 367 -30.33 -4.06 0.46
N GLN A 368 -29.21 -3.58 -0.09
CA GLN A 368 -29.21 -2.80 -1.34
C GLN A 368 -29.53 -3.65 -2.57
N LEU A 369 -29.08 -4.91 -2.58
CA LEU A 369 -29.27 -5.82 -3.71
C LEU A 369 -30.63 -6.54 -3.68
N LYS A 370 -31.47 -6.30 -2.67
CA LYS A 370 -32.83 -6.81 -2.63
C LYS A 370 -33.68 -6.13 -3.70
N THR A 371 -34.40 -6.93 -4.46
CA THR A 371 -35.39 -6.46 -5.43
C THR A 371 -36.71 -7.20 -5.23
N ASN A 372 -37.80 -6.70 -5.83
CA ASN A 372 -39.07 -7.42 -5.84
C ASN A 372 -38.95 -8.82 -6.48
N SER A 373 -38.06 -8.97 -7.47
CA SER A 373 -37.78 -10.24 -8.14
C SER A 373 -36.76 -11.13 -7.40
N ASN A 374 -36.01 -10.56 -6.45
CA ASN A 374 -35.05 -11.28 -5.62
C ASN A 374 -35.06 -10.74 -4.18
N PRO A 375 -36.07 -11.09 -3.38
CA PRO A 375 -36.27 -10.53 -2.04
C PRO A 375 -35.24 -11.03 -1.01
N ASN A 376 -34.51 -12.10 -1.33
CA ASN A 376 -33.51 -12.71 -0.45
C ASN A 376 -32.22 -13.05 -1.24
N PRO A 377 -31.46 -12.03 -1.69
CA PRO A 377 -30.22 -12.26 -2.43
C PRO A 377 -29.20 -13.00 -1.55
N LYS A 378 -28.18 -13.61 -2.16
CA LYS A 378 -27.02 -14.04 -1.37
C LYS A 378 -26.32 -12.81 -0.79
N PHE A 379 -25.66 -12.96 0.37
CA PHE A 379 -24.75 -11.93 0.85
C PHE A 379 -23.69 -11.67 -0.23
N PRO A 380 -23.49 -10.42 -0.66
CA PRO A 380 -22.53 -10.11 -1.70
C PRO A 380 -21.12 -10.32 -1.18
N LYS A 381 -20.24 -10.82 -2.04
CA LYS A 381 -18.80 -10.70 -1.83
C LYS A 381 -18.38 -9.23 -1.88
N MET A 382 -17.21 -8.91 -1.33
CA MET A 382 -16.68 -7.55 -1.36
C MET A 382 -16.52 -7.02 -2.79
N THR A 383 -16.07 -7.84 -3.73
CA THR A 383 -15.95 -7.46 -5.15
C THR A 383 -17.30 -7.21 -5.81
N GLU A 384 -18.34 -7.97 -5.45
CA GLU A 384 -19.70 -7.81 -6.00
C GLU A 384 -20.34 -6.51 -5.47
N LEU A 385 -20.14 -6.22 -4.18
CA LEU A 385 -20.58 -4.97 -3.58
C LEU A 385 -19.84 -3.77 -4.18
N TYR A 386 -18.53 -3.93 -4.42
CA TYR A 386 -17.72 -2.91 -5.07
C TYR A 386 -18.21 -2.62 -6.50
N GLU A 387 -18.44 -3.67 -7.30
CA GLU A 387 -18.96 -3.53 -8.67
C GLU A 387 -20.34 -2.86 -8.69
N TYR A 388 -21.20 -3.18 -7.72
CA TYR A 388 -22.49 -2.52 -7.58
C TYR A 388 -22.38 -1.01 -7.32
N ILE A 389 -21.43 -0.58 -6.46
CA ILE A 389 -21.26 0.83 -6.08
C ILE A 389 -20.52 1.62 -7.16
N PHE A 390 -19.45 1.07 -7.71
CA PHE A 390 -18.52 1.81 -8.57
C PHE A 390 -18.65 1.47 -10.05
N HIS A 391 -19.48 0.51 -10.42
CA HIS A 391 -19.65 0.04 -11.80
C HIS A 391 -18.35 -0.45 -12.46
N HIS A 392 -17.38 -0.87 -11.64
CA HIS A 392 -16.09 -1.39 -12.07
C HIS A 392 -15.80 -2.72 -11.39
N LYS A 393 -15.25 -3.66 -12.15
CA LYS A 393 -14.77 -4.93 -11.62
C LYS A 393 -13.37 -4.75 -11.04
N ILE A 394 -13.15 -5.40 -9.90
CA ILE A 394 -11.85 -5.49 -9.25
C ILE A 394 -11.53 -6.95 -8.93
N LYS A 395 -10.25 -7.21 -8.72
CA LYS A 395 -9.75 -8.50 -8.27
C LYS A 395 -9.39 -8.40 -6.79
N GLN A 396 -9.97 -9.27 -5.98
CA GLN A 396 -9.56 -9.44 -4.59
C GLN A 396 -8.34 -10.38 -4.54
N TYR A 397 -7.33 -10.00 -3.76
CA TYR A 397 -6.10 -10.78 -3.61
C TYR A 397 -6.03 -11.55 -2.30
N HIS A 398 -7.05 -11.43 -1.44
CA HIS A 398 -7.12 -12.04 -0.10
C HIS A 398 -5.91 -11.62 0.72
N ASN A 399 -5.83 -10.31 0.95
CA ASN A 399 -4.77 -9.69 1.72
C ASN A 399 -5.39 -8.53 2.47
N ALA A 400 -5.33 -8.55 3.81
CA ALA A 400 -6.01 -7.57 4.62
C ALA A 400 -5.63 -6.12 4.23
N HIS A 401 -4.39 -5.89 3.76
CA HIS A 401 -3.98 -4.57 3.28
C HIS A 401 -4.84 -4.08 2.11
N SER A 402 -4.93 -4.84 1.02
CA SER A 402 -5.74 -4.45 -0.15
C SER A 402 -7.22 -4.42 0.19
N ASP A 403 -7.65 -5.35 1.05
CA ASP A 403 -9.05 -5.56 1.36
C ASP A 403 -9.60 -4.41 2.21
N VAL A 404 -8.80 -3.86 3.14
CA VAL A 404 -9.13 -2.62 3.86
C VAL A 404 -9.18 -1.40 2.95
N VAL A 405 -8.34 -1.30 1.91
CA VAL A 405 -8.41 -0.18 0.97
C VAL A 405 -9.72 -0.24 0.17
N ILE A 406 -10.05 -1.41 -0.38
CA ILE A 406 -11.32 -1.65 -1.08
C ILE A 406 -12.50 -1.35 -0.15
N LEU A 407 -12.47 -1.86 1.08
CA LEU A 407 -13.51 -1.65 2.08
C LEU A 407 -13.65 -0.18 2.46
N SER A 408 -12.54 0.55 2.61
CA SER A 408 -12.55 1.98 2.91
C SER A 408 -13.21 2.79 1.79
N LYS A 409 -12.96 2.45 0.52
CA LYS A 409 -13.66 3.08 -0.62
C LYS A 409 -15.16 2.83 -0.57
N ILE A 410 -15.58 1.59 -0.31
CA ILE A 410 -17.00 1.22 -0.13
C ILE A 410 -17.63 2.04 1.01
N VAL A 411 -16.99 2.06 2.18
CA VAL A 411 -17.49 2.79 3.36
C VAL A 411 -17.60 4.28 3.07
N LYS A 412 -16.58 4.87 2.44
CA LYS A 412 -16.59 6.28 2.01
C LYS A 412 -17.78 6.58 1.11
N SER A 413 -18.05 5.75 0.11
CA SER A 413 -19.21 5.93 -0.77
C SER A 413 -20.54 5.83 0.00
N ILE A 414 -20.65 4.88 0.94
CA ILE A 414 -21.86 4.70 1.77
C ILE A 414 -22.15 5.95 2.61
N ILE A 415 -21.13 6.53 3.25
CA ILE A 415 -21.31 7.71 4.12
C ILE A 415 -21.59 8.98 3.30
N THR A 416 -20.91 9.20 2.17
CA THR A 416 -21.14 10.40 1.33
C THR A 416 -22.51 10.40 0.67
N THR A 417 -23.01 9.23 0.27
CA THR A 417 -24.35 9.11 -0.35
C THR A 417 -25.47 9.45 0.64
N LYS A 418 -25.31 9.09 1.92
CA LYS A 418 -26.29 9.41 2.97
C LYS A 418 -26.36 10.89 3.34
N SER A 419 -25.28 11.65 3.16
CA SER A 419 -25.25 13.10 3.44
C SER A 419 -25.95 13.94 2.35
N SER A 420 -26.35 13.31 1.24
CA SER A 420 -27.00 13.95 0.08
C SER A 420 -28.51 13.66 0.00
N SER A 421 -29.04 12.91 0.97
CA SER A 421 -30.45 12.51 1.12
C SER A 421 -30.99 12.97 2.46
#